data_AF-A0A3B9IXH2-F1
#
_entry.id   AF-A0A3B9IXH2-F1
#
_cell.length_a   1.000
_cell.length_b   1.000
_cell.length_c   1.000
_cell.angle_alpha   90.00
_cell.angle_beta   90.00
_cell.angle_gamma   90.00
#
_symmetry.space_group_name_H-M   'P 1'
#
loop_
_entity.id
_entity.type
_entity.pdbx_description
1 polymer ?
#
loop_
_entity_poly.entity_id
_entity_poly.type
_entity_poly.pdbx_seq_one_letter_code
_entity_poly.pdbx_strand_id
1 'polypeptide(L)'
;MRLFRKLTAVLCVGIMFSCSSLTAKADDELIRLPSGKNLDEFITEIEEKNTMNDEDDLSFASAEIGVFRGDEILYTGYFGQTDIKNHIPADENSVYEWGSISKTFVWVSAMQLW
;
A
#
# COMPACT_ATOMS: atom_id res chain seq x y z
N MET A 1 5.08 13.87 60.88
CA MET A 1 4.69 12.70 60.06
C MET A 1 3.48 12.94 59.13
N ARG A 2 2.36 13.50 59.59
CA ARG A 2 1.17 13.72 58.73
C ARG A 2 1.35 14.75 57.61
N LEU A 3 2.12 15.82 57.85
CA LEU A 3 2.36 16.88 56.86
C LEU A 3 3.27 16.41 55.71
N PHE A 4 4.32 15.65 56.03
CA PHE A 4 5.21 15.04 55.03
C PHE A 4 4.45 14.06 54.11
N ARG A 5 3.57 13.19 54.66
CA ARG A 5 2.73 12.29 53.83
C ARG A 5 1.79 13.04 52.88
N LYS A 6 1.26 14.20 53.28
CA LYS A 6 0.43 15.05 52.42
C LYS A 6 1.25 15.70 51.31
N LEU A 7 2.47 16.16 51.62
CA LEU A 7 3.38 16.71 50.61
C LEU A 7 3.79 15.65 49.57
N THR A 8 4.10 14.43 49.99
CA THR A 8 4.47 13.34 49.08
C THR A 8 3.30 12.95 48.18
N ALA A 9 2.07 12.91 48.72
CA ALA A 9 0.88 12.61 47.94
C ALA A 9 0.61 13.66 46.85
N VAL A 10 0.78 14.94 47.15
CA VAL A 10 0.61 16.03 46.17
C VAL A 10 1.68 15.97 45.07
N LEU A 11 2.93 15.65 45.43
CA LEU A 11 4.01 15.46 44.46
C LEU A 11 3.72 14.28 43.50
N CYS A 12 3.25 13.15 44.03
CA CYS A 12 2.91 11.98 43.21
C CYS A 12 1.73 12.25 42.27
N VAL A 13 0.70 12.98 42.73
CA VAL A 13 -0.44 13.38 41.87
C VAL A 13 0.01 14.36 40.79
N GLY A 14 0.89 15.30 41.11
CA GLY A 14 1.45 16.25 40.13
C GLY A 14 2.25 15.56 39.02
N ILE A 15 3.02 14.52 39.36
CA ILE A 15 3.80 13.72 38.39
C ILE A 15 2.88 12.82 37.53
N MET A 16 1.79 12.30 38.12
CA MET A 16 0.82 11.50 37.36
C MET A 16 -0.01 12.34 36.40
N PHE A 17 -0.32 13.60 36.74
CA PHE A 17 -1.10 14.50 35.88
C PHE A 17 -0.29 15.07 34.70
N SER A 18 1.04 15.11 34.81
CA SER A 18 1.92 15.54 33.71
C SER A 18 2.31 14.40 32.75
N CYS A 19 2.07 13.14 33.13
CA CYS A 19 2.41 11.96 32.32
C CYS A 19 1.23 11.42 31.48
N SER A 20 0.00 11.87 31.71
CA SER A 20 -1.20 11.40 30.99
C SER A 20 -1.34 11.90 29.55
N SER A 21 -0.31 12.53 29.00
CA SER A 21 -0.26 12.93 27.59
C SER A 21 1.05 12.53 26.92
N LEU A 22 1.55 11.31 27.19
CA LEU A 22 2.25 10.58 26.13
C LEU A 22 1.20 10.24 25.07
N THR A 23 0.96 11.19 24.15
CA THR A 23 0.48 10.81 22.82
C THR A 23 1.54 9.87 22.28
N ALA A 24 1.22 8.58 22.24
CA ALA A 24 1.92 7.67 21.36
C ALA A 24 1.78 8.27 19.97
N LYS A 25 2.87 8.86 19.46
CA LYS A 25 2.99 9.11 18.04
C LYS A 25 2.93 7.71 17.43
N ALA A 26 1.76 7.34 16.93
CA ALA A 26 1.72 6.38 15.86
C ALA A 26 2.67 6.98 14.82
N ASP A 27 3.84 6.36 14.64
CA ASP A 27 4.51 6.45 13.34
C ASP A 27 3.38 6.23 12.33
N ASP A 28 3.18 7.16 11.39
CA ASP A 28 2.27 6.94 10.28
C ASP A 28 2.59 5.55 9.76
N GLU A 29 1.67 4.60 10.02
CA GLU A 29 2.01 3.18 10.09
C GLU A 29 2.24 2.71 8.66
N LEU A 30 3.49 2.82 8.20
CA LEU A 30 3.90 2.47 6.85
C LEU A 30 3.35 1.08 6.55
N ILE A 31 2.51 0.98 5.52
CA ILE A 31 1.88 -0.28 5.17
C ILE A 31 2.97 -1.25 4.76
N ARG A 32 3.19 -2.26 5.61
CA ARG A 32 4.21 -3.28 5.38
C ARG A 32 3.63 -4.43 4.58
N LEU A 33 4.21 -4.67 3.41
CA LEU A 33 3.81 -5.76 2.53
C LEU A 33 4.29 -7.11 3.09
N PRO A 34 3.67 -8.26 2.69
CA PRO A 34 4.14 -9.58 3.08
C PRO A 34 5.60 -9.88 2.71
N SER A 35 6.14 -9.17 1.70
CA SER A 35 7.55 -9.23 1.31
C SER A 35 8.50 -8.57 2.32
N GLY A 36 7.97 -7.85 3.30
CA GLY A 36 8.73 -7.10 4.30
C GLY A 36 9.09 -5.66 3.90
N LYS A 37 8.88 -5.28 2.63
CA LYS A 37 9.01 -3.91 2.11
C LYS A 37 7.85 -3.02 2.53
N ASN A 38 8.07 -1.71 2.58
CA ASN A 38 6.99 -0.75 2.72
C ASN A 38 6.28 -0.52 1.38
N LEU A 39 5.00 -0.16 1.43
CA LEU A 39 4.22 0.15 0.23
C LEU A 39 4.87 1.26 -0.61
N ASP A 40 5.32 2.35 0.01
CA ASP A 40 5.95 3.48 -0.70
C ASP A 40 7.26 3.06 -1.39
N GLU A 41 8.04 2.19 -0.75
CA GLU A 41 9.27 1.63 -1.34
C GLU A 41 8.94 0.79 -2.57
N PHE A 42 7.87 -0.02 -2.49
CA PHE A 42 7.40 -0.84 -3.61
C PHE A 42 6.87 0.01 -4.76
N ILE A 43 6.07 1.04 -4.48
CA ILE A 43 5.54 1.96 -5.51
C ILE A 43 6.68 2.67 -6.21
N THR A 44 7.63 3.22 -5.44
CA THR A 44 8.81 3.89 -6.00
C THR A 44 9.60 2.96 -6.91
N GLU A 45 9.86 1.72 -6.48
CA GLU A 45 10.60 0.74 -7.28
C GLU A 45 9.89 0.39 -8.60
N ILE A 46 8.56 0.30 -8.59
CA ILE A 46 7.76 0.06 -9.80
C ILE A 46 7.82 1.25 -10.74
N GLU A 47 7.57 2.46 -10.23
CA GLU A 47 7.55 3.67 -11.04
C GLU A 47 8.92 3.96 -11.64
N GLU A 48 10.00 3.80 -10.87
CA GLU A 48 11.37 3.99 -11.37
C GLU A 48 11.71 3.00 -12.48
N LYS A 49 11.36 1.71 -12.33
CA LYS A 49 11.59 0.69 -13.38
C LYS A 49 10.80 0.97 -14.65
N ASN A 50 9.61 1.56 -14.52
CA ASN A 50 8.69 1.75 -15.63
C ASN A 50 8.75 3.17 -16.25
N THR A 51 9.54 4.08 -15.67
CA THR A 51 9.77 5.46 -16.18
C THR A 51 11.10 5.58 -16.95
N MET A 52 11.89 4.50 -17.04
CA MET A 52 13.14 4.53 -17.81
C MET A 52 12.84 4.70 -19.31
N ASN A 53 13.33 5.82 -19.85
CA ASN A 53 12.93 6.44 -21.12
C ASN A 53 13.55 5.80 -22.38
N ASP A 54 14.15 4.61 -22.27
CA ASP A 54 14.65 3.89 -23.43
C ASP A 54 13.63 2.78 -23.75
N GLU A 55 12.93 2.90 -24.88
CA GLU A 55 11.97 1.92 -25.39
C GLU A 55 12.55 0.49 -25.48
N ASP A 56 13.88 0.37 -25.47
CA ASP A 56 14.64 -0.88 -25.53
C ASP A 56 14.83 -1.59 -24.17
N ASP A 57 14.53 -0.94 -23.02
CA ASP A 57 14.84 -1.49 -21.69
C ASP A 57 13.58 -1.91 -20.89
N LEU A 58 12.38 -1.62 -21.39
CA LEU A 58 11.14 -2.11 -20.79
C LEU A 58 10.85 -3.54 -21.23
N SER A 59 10.65 -4.44 -20.26
CA SER A 59 10.32 -5.85 -20.53
C SER A 59 8.92 -6.10 -21.12
N PHE A 60 8.10 -5.05 -21.26
CA PHE A 60 6.71 -5.13 -21.74
C PHE A 60 6.26 -3.83 -22.42
N ALA A 61 5.29 -3.93 -23.33
CA ALA A 61 4.71 -2.78 -24.05
C ALA A 61 3.79 -1.92 -23.17
N SER A 62 2.98 -2.57 -22.33
CA SER A 62 2.17 -1.91 -21.30
C SER A 62 1.82 -2.86 -20.16
N ALA A 63 1.52 -2.28 -19.00
CA ALA A 63 1.06 -3.01 -17.83
C ALA A 63 0.15 -2.14 -16.96
N GLU A 64 -0.80 -2.79 -16.28
CA GLU A 64 -1.57 -2.23 -15.17
C GLU A 64 -1.22 -3.00 -13.89
N ILE A 65 -1.03 -2.28 -12.79
CA ILE A 65 -0.71 -2.86 -11.48
C ILE A 65 -1.67 -2.31 -10.44
N GLY A 66 -2.41 -3.21 -9.78
CA GLY A 66 -3.27 -2.91 -8.64
C GLY A 66 -2.77 -3.57 -7.36
N VAL A 67 -2.72 -2.82 -6.26
CA VAL A 67 -2.44 -3.34 -4.91
C VAL A 67 -3.65 -3.06 -4.04
N PHE A 68 -4.16 -4.11 -3.37
CA PHE A 68 -5.33 -4.00 -2.51
C PHE A 68 -5.14 -4.78 -1.20
N ARG A 69 -5.85 -4.34 -0.16
CA ARG A 69 -5.88 -4.98 1.17
C ARG A 69 -7.33 -5.03 1.65
N GLY A 70 -7.93 -6.21 1.59
CA GLY A 70 -9.36 -6.34 1.83
C GLY A 70 -10.14 -5.56 0.77
N ASP A 71 -10.99 -4.64 1.22
CA ASP A 71 -11.80 -3.78 0.35
C ASP A 71 -11.10 -2.45 -0.03
N GLU A 72 -9.88 -2.21 0.48
CA GLU A 72 -9.12 -1.00 0.24
C GLU A 72 -8.17 -1.16 -0.95
N ILE A 73 -8.27 -0.28 -1.94
CA ILE A 73 -7.26 -0.14 -3.00
C ILE A 73 -6.14 0.76 -2.47
N LEU A 74 -4.94 0.21 -2.38
CA LEU A 74 -3.76 0.89 -1.87
C LEU A 74 -2.98 1.61 -2.98
N TYR A 75 -3.01 1.09 -4.20
CA TYR A 75 -2.32 1.65 -5.35
C TYR A 75 -2.90 1.13 -6.67
N THR A 76 -2.94 1.99 -7.68
CA THR A 76 -3.17 1.62 -9.08
C THR A 76 -2.18 2.39 -9.95
N GLY A 77 -1.47 1.70 -10.83
CA GLY A 77 -0.53 2.29 -11.77
C GLY A 77 -0.73 1.74 -13.18
N TYR A 78 -0.61 2.61 -14.18
CA TYR A 78 -0.70 2.29 -15.60
C TYR A 78 0.61 2.69 -16.29
N PHE A 79 1.19 1.77 -17.05
CA PHE A 79 2.52 1.93 -17.62
C PHE A 79 2.54 1.57 -19.10
N GLY A 80 3.34 2.31 -19.88
CA GLY A 80 3.56 2.04 -21.29
C GLY A 80 2.38 2.41 -22.19
N GLN A 81 2.31 1.75 -23.35
CA GLN A 81 1.33 2.02 -24.41
C GLN A 81 0.61 0.73 -24.82
N THR A 82 -0.72 0.79 -24.84
CA THR A 82 -1.56 -0.34 -25.32
C THR A 82 -1.48 -0.47 -26.84
N ASP A 83 -1.17 0.63 -27.53
CA ASP A 83 -0.87 0.65 -28.95
C ASP A 83 0.34 1.56 -29.21
N ILE A 84 1.52 0.95 -29.35
CA ILE A 84 2.78 1.65 -29.61
C ILE A 84 2.71 2.43 -30.93
N LYS A 85 2.08 1.86 -31.96
CA LYS A 85 2.04 2.48 -33.30
C LYS A 85 1.22 3.77 -33.28
N ASN A 86 0.10 3.75 -32.57
CA ASN A 86 -0.81 4.88 -32.47
C ASN A 86 -0.53 5.77 -31.24
N HIS A 87 0.52 5.46 -30.46
CA HIS A 87 0.88 6.17 -29.24
C HIS A 87 -0.26 6.26 -28.23
N ILE A 88 -1.01 5.18 -28.06
CA ILE A 88 -2.12 5.11 -27.11
C ILE A 88 -1.55 4.67 -25.75
N PRO A 89 -1.52 5.55 -24.73
CA PRO A 89 -1.03 5.18 -23.41
C PRO A 89 -1.96 4.18 -22.74
N ALA A 90 -1.42 3.39 -21.81
CA ALA A 90 -2.24 2.62 -20.88
C ALA A 90 -2.94 3.55 -19.88
N ASP A 91 -4.19 3.24 -19.58
CA ASP A 91 -5.06 4.00 -18.69
C ASP A 91 -6.11 3.08 -18.01
N GLU A 92 -6.99 3.66 -17.22
CA GLU A 92 -8.07 2.95 -16.49
C GLU A 92 -9.08 2.22 -17.39
N ASN A 93 -9.11 2.51 -18.69
CA ASN A 93 -10.02 1.88 -19.65
C ASN A 93 -9.32 0.81 -20.51
N SER A 94 -8.02 0.61 -20.29
CA SER A 94 -7.22 -0.36 -21.01
C SER A 94 -7.63 -1.78 -20.65
N VAL A 95 -7.87 -2.61 -21.67
CA VAL A 95 -8.30 -4.01 -21.49
C VAL A 95 -7.18 -4.95 -21.91
N TYR A 96 -6.79 -5.84 -21.00
CA TYR A 96 -5.76 -6.85 -21.22
C TYR A 96 -6.36 -8.25 -21.42
N GLU A 97 -5.68 -9.08 -22.20
CA GLU A 97 -5.97 -10.51 -22.32
C GLU A 97 -5.58 -11.23 -21.02
N TRP A 98 -6.52 -11.97 -20.41
CA TRP A 98 -6.33 -12.60 -19.11
C TRP A 98 -5.65 -13.98 -19.20
N GLY A 99 -5.67 -14.62 -20.37
CA GLY A 99 -5.04 -15.91 -20.61
C GLY A 99 -5.38 -16.97 -19.56
N SER A 100 -4.36 -17.55 -18.92
CA SER A 100 -4.55 -18.59 -17.91
C SER A 100 -5.12 -18.09 -16.58
N ILE A 101 -5.07 -16.79 -16.29
CA ILE A 101 -5.70 -16.22 -15.10
C ILE A 101 -7.21 -16.46 -15.14
N SER A 102 -7.82 -16.53 -16.33
CA SER A 102 -9.25 -16.83 -16.50
C SER A 102 -9.73 -18.12 -15.81
N LYS A 103 -8.82 -19.05 -15.50
CA LYS A 103 -9.14 -20.27 -14.74
C LYS A 103 -9.61 -19.98 -13.30
N THR A 104 -9.18 -18.87 -12.69
CA THR A 104 -9.67 -18.46 -11.36
C THR A 104 -11.16 -18.12 -11.42
N PHE A 105 -11.63 -17.44 -12.46
CA PHE A 105 -13.07 -17.17 -12.65
C PHE A 105 -13.87 -18.46 -12.82
N VAL A 106 -13.38 -19.41 -13.62
CA VAL A 106 -14.03 -20.71 -13.79
C VAL A 106 -14.12 -21.44 -12.45
N TRP A 107 -13.02 -21.45 -11.68
CA TRP A 107 -13.00 -22.07 -10.36
C TRP A 107 -13.99 -21.41 -9.38
N VAL A 108 -13.99 -20.06 -9.28
CA VAL A 108 -14.95 -19.32 -8.45
C VAL A 108 -16.38 -19.64 -8.86
N SER A 109 -16.68 -19.65 -10.17
CA SER A 109 -18.02 -19.97 -10.69
C SER A 109 -18.45 -21.39 -10.30
N ALA A 110 -17.53 -22.36 -10.36
CA ALA A 110 -17.82 -23.74 -9.93
C ALA A 110 -18.05 -23.83 -8.41
N MET A 111 -17.25 -23.14 -7.61
CA MET A 111 -17.37 -23.16 -6.14
C MET A 111 -18.63 -22.45 -5.64
N GLN A 112 -19.14 -21.45 -6.38
CA GLN A 112 -20.41 -20.79 -6.04
C GLN A 112 -21.64 -21.71 -6.24
N LEU A 113 -21.50 -22.80 -7.00
CA LEU A 113 -22.57 -23.78 -7.23
C LEU A 113 -22.56 -24.94 -6.22
N TRP A 114 -21.51 -25.04 -5.38
CA TRP A 114 -21.39 -26.05 -4.34
C TRP A 114 -22.01 -25.57 -3.03
#